data_AF-A0A453L6F6-F1
#
_entry.id   AF-A0A453L6F6-F1
#
_cell.length_a   1.000
_cell.length_b   1.000
_cell.length_c   1.000
_cell.angle_alpha   90.00
_cell.angle_beta   90.00
_cell.angle_gamma   90.00
#
_symmetry.space_group_name_H-M   'P 1'
#
loop_
_entity.id
_entity.type
_entity.pdbx_description
1 polymer ?
#
loop_
_entity_poly.entity_id
_entity_poly.type
_entity_poly.pdbx_seq_one_letter_code
_entity_poly.pdbx_strand_id
1 'polypeptide(L)'
;MAEELVLDTAIRDWVLIPLSVVMVLIGVLRYFVSKLMRSPPSASPSPDPKTVKEGQVVIRARNLRNGAQFIPAKAFKARKLYYTNGEAGLLHVPKEDAQKAQAAMFSDPNMAMDMMKKNLSMIVPQVL
;
A
#
# COMPACT_ATOMS: atom_id res chain seq x y z
N MET A 1 -24.96 -42.65 -2.16
CA MET A 1 -26.16 -42.45 -1.34
C MET A 1 -26.00 -41.09 -0.69
N ALA A 2 -26.44 -40.04 -1.38
CA ALA A 2 -26.37 -38.69 -0.81
C ALA A 2 -27.42 -38.66 0.30
N GLU A 3 -26.99 -38.43 1.54
CA GLU A 3 -27.93 -38.10 2.60
C GLU A 3 -28.63 -36.80 2.19
N GLU A 4 -29.88 -36.92 1.78
CA GLU A 4 -30.79 -35.82 1.58
C GLU A 4 -31.12 -35.26 2.97
N LEU A 5 -30.16 -34.52 3.54
CA LEU A 5 -30.37 -33.72 4.73
C LEU A 5 -31.33 -32.59 4.31
N VAL A 6 -32.63 -32.90 4.34
CA VAL A 6 -33.70 -31.92 4.15
C VAL A 6 -33.60 -30.95 5.33
N LEU A 7 -32.90 -29.83 5.12
CA LEU A 7 -32.95 -28.73 6.07
C LEU A 7 -34.42 -28.33 6.21
N ASP A 8 -34.90 -28.37 7.46
CA ASP A 8 -36.22 -27.87 7.82
C ASP A 8 -36.42 -26.49 7.17
N THR A 9 -37.50 -26.35 6.40
CA THR A 9 -37.81 -25.12 5.66
C THR A 9 -37.91 -23.93 6.62
N ALA A 10 -38.36 -24.17 7.85
CA ALA A 10 -38.37 -23.17 8.90
C ALA A 10 -36.96 -22.68 9.27
N ILE A 11 -35.97 -23.55 9.37
CA ILE A 11 -34.57 -23.16 9.69
C ILE A 11 -33.96 -22.36 8.53
N ARG A 12 -34.24 -22.75 7.28
CA ARG A 12 -33.74 -22.04 6.10
C ARG A 12 -34.30 -20.61 6.04
N ASP A 13 -35.61 -20.45 6.20
CA ASP A 13 -36.25 -19.16 5.98
C ASP A 13 -36.07 -18.22 7.17
N TRP A 14 -36.03 -18.75 8.39
CA TRP A 14 -35.90 -17.94 9.61
C TRP A 14 -34.47 -17.74 10.09
N VAL A 15 -33.51 -18.55 9.66
CA VAL A 15 -32.12 -18.44 10.11
C VAL A 15 -31.19 -18.11 8.95
N LEU A 16 -31.26 -18.83 7.84
CA LEU A 16 -30.28 -18.67 6.75
C LEU A 16 -30.45 -17.35 6.00
N ILE A 17 -31.70 -16.96 5.69
CA ILE A 17 -31.98 -15.68 5.02
C ILE A 17 -31.59 -14.50 5.93
N PRO A 18 -32.01 -14.41 7.21
CA PRO A 18 -31.60 -13.32 8.08
C PRO A 18 -30.09 -13.29 8.36
N LEU A 19 -29.45 -14.45 8.55
CA LEU A 19 -28.00 -14.53 8.75
C LEU A 19 -27.24 -14.01 7.53
N SER A 20 -27.68 -14.35 6.32
CA SER A 20 -27.05 -13.86 5.08
C SER A 20 -27.14 -12.34 4.95
N VAL A 21 -28.29 -11.76 5.32
CA VAL A 21 -28.51 -10.30 5.30
C VAL A 21 -27.61 -9.61 6.33
N VAL A 22 -27.52 -10.16 7.55
CA VAL A 22 -26.65 -9.63 8.61
C VAL A 22 -25.18 -9.68 8.20
N MET A 23 -24.71 -10.78 7.60
CA MET A 23 -23.32 -10.90 7.12
C MET A 23 -23.00 -9.86 6.04
N VAL A 24 -23.93 -9.60 5.11
CA VAL A 24 -23.76 -8.56 4.09
C VAL A 24 -23.74 -7.17 4.73
N LEU A 25 -24.66 -6.87 5.66
CA LEU A 25 -24.71 -5.58 6.36
C LEU A 25 -23.45 -5.32 7.19
N ILE A 26 -22.92 -6.33 7.87
CA ILE A 26 -21.65 -6.22 8.61
C ILE A 26 -20.50 -5.94 7.64
N GLY A 27 -20.45 -6.61 6.48
CA GLY A 27 -19.45 -6.35 5.45
C GLY A 27 -19.50 -4.92 4.89
N VAL A 28 -20.70 -4.41 4.63
CA VAL A 28 -20.92 -3.03 4.17
C VAL A 28 -20.54 -2.02 5.25
N LEU A 29 -20.98 -2.23 6.48
CA LEU A 29 -20.63 -1.38 7.63
C LEU A 29 -19.10 -1.35 7.82
N ARG A 30 -18.43 -2.50 7.78
CA ARG A 30 -16.96 -2.61 7.85
C ARG A 30 -16.28 -1.81 6.75
N TYR A 31 -16.78 -1.88 5.52
CA TYR A 31 -16.23 -1.10 4.41
C TYR A 31 -16.33 0.40 4.70
N PHE A 32 -17.50 0.88 5.13
CA PHE A 32 -17.70 2.30 5.42
C PHE A 32 -16.89 2.77 6.63
N VAL A 33 -16.83 1.99 7.71
CA VAL A 33 -15.99 2.28 8.89
C VAL A 33 -14.52 2.29 8.49
N SER A 34 -14.05 1.31 7.73
CA SER A 34 -12.66 1.29 7.25
C SER A 34 -12.35 2.47 6.34
N LYS A 35 -13.30 2.87 5.49
CA LYS A 35 -13.18 4.05 4.63
C LYS A 35 -13.14 5.35 5.43
N LEU A 36 -13.88 5.43 6.54
CA LEU A 36 -13.89 6.58 7.44
C LEU A 36 -12.64 6.64 8.33
N MET A 37 -12.12 5.48 8.75
CA MET A 37 -10.87 5.35 9.51
C MET A 37 -9.61 5.55 8.68
N ARG A 38 -9.69 5.41 7.35
CA ARG A 38 -8.63 5.90 6.46
C ARG A 38 -8.63 7.41 6.56
N SER A 39 -7.70 7.93 7.34
CA SER A 39 -7.42 9.36 7.44
C SER A 39 -7.44 9.97 6.04
N PRO A 40 -8.11 11.11 5.80
CA PRO A 40 -8.00 11.80 4.53
C PRO A 40 -6.49 12.04 4.24
N PRO A 41 -6.04 12.00 2.99
CA PRO A 41 -4.63 12.18 2.62
C PRO A 41 -3.98 13.48 3.14
N SER A 42 -4.79 14.41 3.69
CA SER A 42 -4.31 15.63 4.33
C SER A 42 -3.91 15.46 5.81
N ALA A 43 -4.22 14.31 6.43
CA ALA A 43 -3.90 14.00 7.82
C ALA A 43 -2.76 12.97 7.98
N SER A 44 -2.36 12.29 6.90
CA SER A 44 -0.96 11.88 6.80
C SER A 44 -0.15 13.17 6.67
N PRO A 45 0.94 13.36 7.44
CA PRO A 45 1.84 14.50 7.18
C PRO A 45 2.12 14.48 5.69
N SER A 46 1.77 15.57 4.99
CA SER A 46 1.97 15.68 3.55
C SER A 46 3.35 15.14 3.26
N PRO A 47 3.49 14.07 2.46
CA PRO A 47 4.75 13.36 2.34
C PRO A 47 5.82 14.40 2.04
N ASP A 48 6.88 14.43 2.87
CA ASP A 48 7.88 15.49 2.83
C ASP A 48 8.24 15.76 1.36
N PRO A 49 8.13 17.02 0.88
CA PRO A 49 8.41 17.34 -0.51
C PRO A 49 9.76 16.82 -0.99
N LYS A 50 10.73 16.59 -0.09
CA LYS A 50 11.99 15.92 -0.39
C LYS A 50 11.80 14.45 -0.74
N THR A 51 11.11 13.69 0.11
CA THR A 51 10.80 12.27 -0.12
C THR A 51 9.98 12.05 -1.40
N VAL A 52 9.03 12.94 -1.69
CA VAL A 52 8.25 12.87 -2.94
C VAL A 52 9.13 13.10 -4.16
N LYS A 53 10.04 14.09 -4.10
CA LYS A 53 10.98 14.37 -5.19
C LYS A 53 11.90 13.18 -5.46
N GLU A 54 12.44 12.56 -4.41
CA GLU A 54 13.28 11.37 -4.52
C GLU A 54 12.52 10.19 -5.15
N GLY A 55 11.29 9.92 -4.70
CA GLY A 55 10.42 8.90 -5.30
C GLY A 55 10.15 9.14 -6.78
N GLN A 56 9.91 10.39 -7.17
CA GLN A 56 9.70 10.76 -8.58
C GLN A 56 10.97 10.61 -9.43
N VAL A 57 12.14 10.91 -8.87
CA VAL A 57 13.43 10.68 -9.53
C VAL A 57 13.64 9.19 -9.83
N VAL A 58 13.32 8.31 -8.88
CA VAL A 58 13.38 6.85 -9.07
C VAL A 58 12.41 6.37 -10.15
N ILE A 59 11.17 6.85 -10.14
CA ILE A 59 10.16 6.52 -11.17
C ILE A 59 10.65 6.97 -12.55
N ARG A 60 11.20 8.18 -12.65
CA ARG A 60 11.73 8.72 -13.91
C ARG A 60 12.92 7.90 -14.43
N ALA A 61 13.82 7.47 -13.55
CA ALA A 61 14.93 6.59 -13.91
C ALA A 61 14.45 5.21 -14.39
N ARG A 62 13.43 4.63 -13.73
CA ARG A 62 12.79 3.37 -14.15
C ARG A 62 12.15 3.52 -15.54
N ASN A 63 11.45 4.62 -15.78
CA ASN A 63 10.83 4.91 -17.08
C ASN A 63 11.88 5.10 -18.18
N LEU A 64 13.00 5.78 -17.88
CA LEU A 64 14.12 5.90 -18.82
C LEU A 64 14.71 4.54 -19.20
N ARG A 65 14.85 3.63 -18.22
CA ARG A 65 15.34 2.26 -18.46
C ARG A 65 14.36 1.47 -19.33
N ASN A 66 13.08 1.50 -18.99
CA ASN A 66 12.04 0.77 -19.72
C ASN A 66 11.82 1.33 -21.14
N GLY A 67 11.97 2.65 -21.30
CA GLY A 67 11.82 3.37 -22.56
C GLY A 67 13.10 3.52 -23.38
N ALA A 68 14.18 2.81 -23.04
CA ALA A 68 15.49 2.98 -23.67
C ALA A 68 15.48 2.73 -25.20
N GLN A 69 14.57 1.88 -25.68
CA GLN A 69 14.40 1.57 -27.09
C GLN A 69 13.74 2.70 -27.92
N PHE A 70 13.06 3.64 -27.28
CA PHE A 70 12.32 4.72 -27.97
C PHE A 70 13.13 6.02 -28.09
N ILE A 71 14.36 6.05 -27.59
CA ILE A 71 15.20 7.24 -27.56
C ILE A 71 16.55 6.98 -28.23
N PRO A 72 17.14 8.00 -28.91
CA PRO A 72 18.46 7.86 -29.50
C PRO A 72 19.52 7.47 -28.47
N ALA A 73 20.45 6.58 -28.84
CA ALA A 73 21.47 6.05 -27.93
C ALA A 73 22.32 7.15 -27.26
N LYS A 74 22.59 8.25 -27.97
CA LYS A 74 23.31 9.42 -27.42
C LYS A 74 22.53 10.09 -26.27
N ALA A 75 21.22 10.29 -26.45
CA ALA A 75 20.35 10.88 -25.44
C ALA A 75 20.16 9.96 -24.23
N PHE A 76 20.07 8.65 -24.45
CA PHE A 76 20.03 7.67 -23.35
C PHE A 76 21.32 7.68 -22.53
N LYS A 77 22.49 7.66 -23.17
CA LYS A 77 23.79 7.70 -22.47
C LYS A 77 23.96 8.96 -21.62
N ALA A 78 23.59 10.13 -22.15
CA ALA A 78 23.65 11.39 -21.41
C ALA A 78 22.74 11.38 -20.16
N ARG A 79 21.49 10.89 -20.30
CA ARG A 79 20.55 10.78 -19.17
C ARG A 79 20.94 9.70 -18.17
N LYS A 80 21.51 8.59 -18.64
CA LYS A 80 22.08 7.55 -17.78
C LYS A 80 23.20 8.13 -16.91
N LEU A 81 24.13 8.86 -17.52
CA LEU A 81 25.23 9.51 -16.80
C LEU A 81 24.72 10.50 -15.75
N TYR A 82 23.69 11.29 -16.05
CA TYR A 82 23.05 12.21 -15.10
C TYR A 82 22.52 11.51 -13.84
N TYR A 83 22.00 10.28 -13.97
CA TYR A 83 21.50 9.52 -12.82
C TYR A 83 22.58 8.71 -12.10
N THR A 84 23.58 8.18 -12.82
CA THR A 84 24.54 7.19 -12.30
C THR A 84 25.95 7.74 -12.09
N ASN A 85 26.17 9.04 -12.18
CA ASN A 85 27.50 9.62 -11.95
C ASN A 85 27.99 9.29 -10.52
N GLY A 86 29.26 8.92 -10.38
CA GLY A 86 29.84 8.43 -9.12
C GLY A 86 30.00 9.50 -8.05
N GLU A 87 30.13 10.78 -8.44
CA GLU A 87 30.36 11.89 -7.51
C GLU A 87 29.09 12.73 -7.24
N ALA A 88 28.16 12.80 -8.20
CA ALA A 88 26.99 13.70 -8.14
C ALA A 88 25.72 13.09 -8.79
N GLY A 89 25.66 11.78 -8.97
CA GLY A 89 24.49 11.11 -9.55
C GLY A 89 23.29 11.24 -8.61
N LEU A 90 22.12 11.60 -9.15
CA LEU A 90 20.89 11.75 -8.36
C LEU A 90 20.38 10.46 -7.70
N LEU A 91 20.88 9.30 -8.13
CA LEU A 91 20.59 8.00 -7.51
C LEU A 91 21.75 7.52 -6.62
N HIS A 92 22.82 8.29 -6.50
CA HIS A 92 23.91 7.99 -5.59
C HIS A 92 23.52 8.47 -4.20
N VAL A 93 23.13 7.52 -3.35
CA VAL A 93 22.94 7.77 -1.92
C VAL A 93 24.23 7.35 -1.22
N PRO A 94 24.95 8.28 -0.57
CA PRO A 94 26.08 7.92 0.29
C PRO A 94 25.64 6.83 1.28
N LYS A 95 26.46 5.80 1.46
CA LYS A 95 26.09 4.61 2.27
C LYS A 95 25.66 4.99 3.71
N GLU A 96 26.21 6.07 4.24
CA GLU A 96 25.86 6.62 5.56
C GLU A 96 24.43 7.16 5.62
N ASP A 97 23.93 7.78 4.55
CA ASP A 97 22.57 8.30 4.47
C ASP A 97 21.53 7.21 4.19
N ALA A 98 21.92 6.16 3.45
CA ALA A 98 21.07 4.99 3.24
C ALA A 98 20.78 4.23 4.55
N GLN A 99 21.79 4.10 5.42
CA GLN A 99 21.61 3.51 6.75
C GLN A 99 20.74 4.38 7.66
N LYS A 100 20.91 5.71 7.61
CA LYS A 100 20.05 6.65 8.36
C LYS A 100 18.61 6.67 7.86
N ALA A 101 18.37 6.59 6.56
CA ALA A 101 17.02 6.54 5.99
C ALA A 101 16.29 5.23 6.36
N GLN A 102 17.00 4.10 6.34
CA GLN A 102 16.44 2.80 6.74
C GLN A 102 16.19 2.72 8.26
N ALA A 103 17.08 3.31 9.07
CA ALA A 103 16.89 3.44 10.51
C ALA A 103 15.73 4.41 10.84
N ALA A 104 15.62 5.54 10.13
CA ALA A 104 14.54 6.50 10.28
C ALA A 104 13.17 5.87 9.98
N MET A 105 13.07 5.03 8.95
CA MET A 105 11.82 4.32 8.62
C MET A 105 11.37 3.36 9.73
N PHE A 106 12.31 2.78 10.51
CA PHE A 106 12.03 1.93 11.65
C PHE A 106 11.80 2.70 12.96
N SER A 107 12.40 3.88 13.09
CA SER A 107 12.32 4.72 14.29
C SER A 107 11.21 5.76 14.23
N ASP A 108 10.49 5.89 13.11
CA ASP A 108 9.41 6.88 12.94
C ASP A 108 8.05 6.25 13.35
N PRO A 109 7.59 6.46 14.60
CA PRO A 109 6.43 5.77 15.19
C PRO A 109 5.12 5.94 14.42
N ASN A 110 4.98 6.96 13.58
CA ASN A 110 3.78 7.16 12.74
C ASN A 110 3.65 6.12 11.61
N MET A 111 4.76 5.76 10.94
CA MET A 111 4.73 4.79 9.82
C MET A 111 4.52 3.36 10.30
N ALA A 112 5.17 2.98 11.40
CA ALA A 112 4.99 1.67 12.04
C ALA A 112 3.56 1.51 12.59
N MET A 113 3.01 2.58 13.19
CA MET A 113 1.64 2.57 13.69
C MET A 113 0.61 2.46 12.56
N ASP A 114 0.82 3.07 11.40
CA ASP A 114 -0.10 2.94 10.25
C ASP A 114 -0.08 1.53 9.62
N MET A 115 1.08 0.86 9.57
CA MET A 115 1.13 -0.56 9.18
C MET A 115 0.49 -1.47 10.22
N MET A 116 0.73 -1.20 11.51
CA MET A 116 0.15 -1.98 12.61
C MET A 116 -1.37 -1.78 12.70
N LYS A 117 -1.88 -0.56 12.55
CA LYS A 117 -3.32 -0.25 12.45
C LYS A 117 -3.96 -0.96 11.27
N LYS A 118 -3.28 -1.01 10.11
CA LYS A 118 -3.77 -1.75 8.93
C LYS A 118 -3.91 -3.25 9.21
N ASN A 119 -2.93 -3.86 9.87
CA ASN A 119 -2.97 -5.28 10.25
C ASN A 119 -4.04 -5.56 11.34
N LEU A 120 -4.15 -4.69 12.36
CA LEU A 120 -5.15 -4.83 13.42
C LEU A 120 -6.58 -4.66 12.92
N SER A 121 -6.83 -3.73 11.98
CA SER A 121 -8.17 -3.56 11.37
C SER A 121 -8.64 -4.80 10.58
N MET A 122 -7.72 -5.69 10.18
CA MET A 122 -8.06 -6.94 9.49
C MET A 122 -8.33 -8.09 10.46
N ILE A 123 -7.66 -8.15 11.60
CA ILE A 123 -7.78 -9.26 12.56
C ILE A 123 -8.96 -9.07 13.52
N VAL A 124 -9.18 -7.87 14.03
CA VAL A 124 -10.20 -7.62 15.08
C VAL A 124 -11.61 -8.11 14.69
N PRO A 125 -12.06 -7.97 13.43
CA PRO A 125 -13.43 -8.39 13.08
C PRO A 125 -13.59 -9.85 12.65
N GLN A 126 -12.53 -10.66 12.68
CA GLN A 126 -12.63 -12.11 12.47
C GLN A 126 -12.71 -12.90 13.78
N VAL A 127 -12.32 -12.27 14.90
CA VAL A 127 -12.26 -12.90 16.23
C VAL A 127 -13.45 -12.51 17.14
N LEU A 128 -14.24 -11.52 16.72
CA LEU A 128 -15.48 -11.06 17.35
C LEU A 128 -16.64 -11.34 16.41
#